data_AF-A0A963L1R6-F1
#
_entry.id   AF-A0A963L1R6-F1
#
_cell.length_a   1.000
_cell.length_b   1.000
_cell.length_c   1.000
_cell.angle_alpha   90.00
_cell.angle_beta   90.00
_cell.angle_gamma   90.00
#
_symmetry.space_group_name_H-M   'P 1'
#
loop_
_entity.id
_entity.type
_entity.pdbx_description
1 polymer ?
#
loop_
_entity_poly.entity_id
_entity_poly.type
_entity_poly.pdbx_seq_one_letter_code
_entity_poly.pdbx_strand_id
1 'polypeptide(L)'
;TLGIRPDLIKRPIESWKELLNPEFKGKAAILNIPSIGIMDAAMVVEAMGIHKYADKGNMTKAEIDLTIKTLIEAKKAGQFRALWKDFNESVNLMASGEVVIQSMWSPAVTAVRTKGIDCVFQPLKEGYRAWAAGFGLPTTLSGRKLDGAYEFINWFLDGWAGAYLNRQGYYSAVLETAKAKMEPYEWAYWMEGKEATQDIKSPNGDVLAKKGAKRDGGSYEQRMGGIACWNAVMDENEYMVRKWNEFVAA
;
A
#
# COMPACT_ATOMS: atom_id res chain seq x y z
N THR A 1 0.01 4.68 -2.69
CA THR A 1 -1.15 5.03 -3.53
C THR A 1 -2.31 5.37 -2.64
N LEU A 2 -3.36 5.91 -3.25
CA LEU A 2 -4.60 6.21 -2.56
C LEU A 2 -5.66 5.19 -2.95
N GLY A 3 -6.38 4.67 -1.96
CA GLY A 3 -7.70 4.12 -2.19
C GLY A 3 -8.67 5.28 -2.38
N ILE A 4 -9.56 5.18 -3.37
CA ILE A 4 -10.59 6.19 -3.62
C ILE A 4 -11.96 5.56 -3.82
N ARG A 5 -13.03 6.32 -3.54
CA ARG A 5 -14.43 6.01 -3.83
C ARG A 5 -14.89 6.77 -5.09
N PRO A 6 -14.69 6.24 -6.32
CA PRO A 6 -15.01 6.96 -7.55
C PRO A 6 -16.52 7.21 -7.74
N ASP A 7 -17.35 6.41 -7.07
CA ASP A 7 -18.79 6.65 -7.02
C ASP A 7 -19.16 7.91 -6.22
N LEU A 8 -18.29 8.36 -5.30
CA LEU A 8 -18.47 9.57 -4.50
C LEU A 8 -17.62 10.75 -4.99
N ILE A 9 -16.49 10.48 -5.66
CA ILE A 9 -15.58 11.49 -6.21
C ILE A 9 -15.89 11.69 -7.69
N LYS A 10 -16.42 12.86 -8.07
CA LYS A 10 -16.95 13.13 -9.42
C LYS A 10 -15.92 13.65 -10.42
N ARG A 11 -14.63 13.45 -10.15
CA ARG A 11 -13.51 13.84 -11.02
C ARG A 11 -12.31 12.90 -10.88
N PRO A 12 -11.38 12.88 -11.85
CA PRO A 12 -10.14 12.12 -11.72
C PRO A 12 -9.28 12.57 -10.54
N ILE A 13 -8.59 11.60 -9.93
CA ILE A 13 -7.56 11.76 -8.89
C ILE A 13 -6.24 11.26 -9.46
N GLU A 14 -5.27 12.15 -9.63
CA GLU A 14 -4.03 11.84 -10.37
C GLU A 14 -2.75 12.10 -9.56
N SER A 15 -2.87 12.68 -8.36
CA SER A 15 -1.73 13.15 -7.57
C SER A 15 -1.91 12.86 -6.08
N TRP A 16 -0.80 12.58 -5.40
CA TRP A 16 -0.81 12.40 -3.94
C TRP A 16 -1.29 13.63 -3.15
N LYS A 17 -1.13 14.84 -3.71
CA LYS A 17 -1.60 16.07 -3.07
C LYS A 17 -3.11 16.06 -2.78
N GLU A 18 -3.86 15.22 -3.49
CA GLU A 18 -5.29 15.08 -3.34
C GLU A 18 -5.69 14.62 -1.94
N LEU A 19 -4.80 13.93 -1.21
CA LEU A 19 -5.08 13.55 0.17
C LEU A 19 -5.30 14.76 1.10
N LEU A 20 -4.63 15.89 0.81
CA LEU A 20 -4.77 17.16 1.53
C LEU A 20 -5.57 18.21 0.76
N ASN A 21 -6.29 17.81 -0.30
CA ASN A 21 -7.16 18.73 -1.01
C ASN A 21 -8.34 19.13 -0.10
N PRO A 22 -8.63 20.44 0.05
CA PRO A 22 -9.75 20.93 0.85
C PRO A 22 -11.13 20.37 0.44
N GLU A 23 -11.29 19.91 -0.81
CA GLU A 23 -12.49 19.20 -1.26
C GLU A 23 -12.84 17.98 -0.38
N PHE A 24 -11.82 17.31 0.17
CA PHE A 24 -11.98 16.10 0.99
C PHE A 24 -11.81 16.35 2.49
N LYS A 25 -11.92 17.61 2.92
CA LYS A 25 -11.85 17.96 4.34
C LYS A 25 -12.88 17.17 5.15
N GLY A 26 -12.42 16.51 6.22
CA GLY A 26 -13.23 15.66 7.08
C GLY A 26 -13.65 14.34 6.44
N LYS A 27 -13.11 14.01 5.26
CA LYS A 27 -13.38 12.78 4.48
C LYS A 27 -12.12 12.10 3.96
N ALA A 28 -10.95 12.51 4.46
CA ALA A 28 -9.67 11.88 4.17
C ALA A 28 -9.16 11.08 5.36
N ALA A 29 -8.35 10.05 5.13
CA ALA A 29 -7.61 9.35 6.19
C ALA A 29 -6.19 8.95 5.75
N ILE A 30 -5.31 8.74 6.71
CA ILE A 30 -3.92 8.31 6.45
C ILE A 30 -3.52 7.22 7.45
N LEU A 31 -2.66 6.31 6.99
CA LEU A 31 -2.11 5.23 7.80
C LEU A 31 -1.31 5.75 9.00
N ASN A 32 -1.63 5.22 10.17
CA ASN A 32 -1.05 5.54 11.48
C ASN A 32 -0.11 4.44 11.98
N ILE A 33 0.74 3.95 11.08
CA ILE A 33 1.94 3.20 11.43
C ILE A 33 3.10 4.12 11.10
N PRO A 34 3.85 4.67 12.08
CA PRO A 34 4.82 5.74 11.84
C PRO A 34 5.78 5.47 10.68
N SER A 35 6.38 4.27 10.66
CA SER A 35 7.36 3.83 9.65
C SER A 35 6.79 3.65 8.24
N ILE A 36 5.46 3.73 8.07
CA ILE A 36 4.79 3.62 6.77
C ILE A 36 4.10 4.94 6.43
N GLY A 37 3.33 5.51 7.37
CA GLY A 37 2.56 6.73 7.18
C GLY A 37 3.42 7.95 6.87
N ILE A 38 4.64 8.03 7.43
CA ILE A 38 5.56 9.13 7.14
C ILE A 38 5.95 9.21 5.66
N MET A 39 6.07 8.06 4.98
CA MET A 39 6.39 8.03 3.55
C MET A 39 5.19 8.41 2.70
N ASP A 40 3.99 7.96 3.05
CA ASP A 40 2.76 8.43 2.41
C ASP A 40 2.64 9.97 2.55
N ALA A 41 2.98 10.52 3.73
CA ALA A 41 3.01 11.95 3.96
C ALA A 41 4.08 12.69 3.15
N ALA A 42 5.29 12.13 3.01
CA ALA A 42 6.31 12.71 2.12
C ALA A 42 5.86 12.75 0.66
N MET A 43 5.18 11.70 0.18
CA MET A 43 4.61 11.69 -1.18
C MET A 43 3.62 12.85 -1.37
N VAL A 44 2.81 13.13 -0.36
CA VAL A 44 1.87 14.27 -0.35
C VAL A 44 2.61 15.61 -0.34
N VAL A 45 3.58 15.79 0.57
CA VAL A 45 4.35 17.03 0.71
C VAL A 45 5.09 17.36 -0.59
N GLU A 46 5.71 16.37 -1.22
CA GLU A 46 6.40 16.56 -2.50
C GLU A 46 5.41 16.83 -3.65
N ALA A 47 4.27 16.14 -3.69
CA ALA A 47 3.22 16.39 -4.67
C ALA A 47 2.58 17.80 -4.54
N MET A 48 2.59 18.37 -3.34
CA MET A 48 2.19 19.75 -3.08
C MET A 48 3.26 20.78 -3.46
N GLY A 49 4.47 20.35 -3.81
CA GLY A 49 5.60 21.22 -4.12
C GLY A 49 6.24 21.90 -2.91
N ILE A 50 5.95 21.41 -1.69
CA ILE A 50 6.45 22.00 -0.44
C ILE A 50 7.94 21.69 -0.24
N HIS A 51 8.35 20.45 -0.52
CA HIS A 51 9.74 20.01 -0.41
C HIS A 51 10.01 18.83 -1.33
N LYS A 52 11.25 18.75 -1.85
CA LYS A 52 11.73 17.60 -2.60
C LYS A 52 12.74 16.84 -1.75
N TYR A 53 12.41 15.60 -1.42
CA TYR A 53 13.25 14.77 -0.55
C TYR A 53 14.40 14.16 -1.37
N ALA A 54 15.60 14.16 -0.80
CA ALA A 54 16.71 13.41 -1.38
C ALA A 54 16.45 11.90 -1.31
N ASP A 55 15.99 11.43 -0.15
CA ASP A 55 15.55 10.06 0.08
C ASP A 55 14.32 10.06 1.01
N LYS A 56 13.13 9.76 0.46
CA LYS A 56 11.89 9.64 1.26
C LYS A 56 11.94 8.46 2.22
N GLY A 57 12.76 7.47 1.93
CA GLY A 57 13.00 6.28 2.75
C GLY A 57 13.95 6.54 3.92
N ASN A 58 14.74 7.62 3.87
CA ASN A 58 15.71 8.00 4.91
C ASN A 58 15.75 9.54 5.10
N MET A 59 14.71 10.08 5.74
CA MET A 59 14.59 11.53 5.94
C MET A 59 15.52 12.05 7.03
N THR A 60 16.05 13.25 6.82
CA THR A 60 16.72 14.03 7.87
C THR A 60 15.72 14.53 8.93
N LYS A 61 16.19 14.92 10.12
CA LYS A 61 15.32 15.53 11.15
C LYS A 61 14.54 16.73 10.66
N ALA A 62 15.16 17.59 9.84
CA ALA A 62 14.50 18.77 9.28
C ALA A 62 13.35 18.39 8.33
N GLU A 63 13.56 17.37 7.50
CA GLU A 63 12.52 16.83 6.62
C GLU A 63 11.38 16.18 7.41
N ILE A 64 11.70 15.45 8.49
CA ILE A 64 10.69 14.89 9.40
C ILE A 64 9.88 16.02 10.05
N ASP A 65 10.53 17.04 10.60
CA ASP A 65 9.86 18.16 11.26
C ASP A 65 8.92 18.90 10.29
N LEU A 66 9.37 19.15 9.06
CA LEU A 66 8.56 19.75 8.01
C LEU A 66 7.33 18.89 7.70
N THR A 67 7.55 17.59 7.46
CA THR A 67 6.47 16.64 7.10
C THR A 67 5.41 16.58 8.19
N ILE A 68 5.84 16.46 9.44
CA ILE A 68 4.97 16.37 10.61
C ILE A 68 4.23 17.68 10.86
N LYS A 69 4.90 18.82 10.69
CA LYS A 69 4.26 20.13 10.75
C LYS A 69 3.13 20.24 9.73
N THR A 70 3.37 19.87 8.46
CA THR A 70 2.33 19.87 7.41
C THR A 70 1.13 18.99 7.79
N LEU A 71 1.37 17.79 8.33
CA LEU A 71 0.29 16.91 8.77
C LEU A 71 -0.50 17.48 9.96
N ILE A 72 0.19 18.07 10.95
CA ILE A 72 -0.44 18.73 12.10
C ILE A 72 -1.33 19.89 11.65
N GLU A 73 -0.83 20.73 10.73
CA GLU A 73 -1.60 21.85 10.17
C GLU A 73 -2.85 21.34 9.44
N ALA A 74 -2.72 20.31 8.60
CA ALA A 74 -3.86 19.70 7.93
C ALA A 74 -4.87 19.08 8.91
N LYS A 75 -4.40 18.39 9.95
CA LYS A 75 -5.26 17.81 10.99
C LYS A 75 -6.03 18.88 11.75
N LYS A 76 -5.36 19.95 12.18
CA LYS A 76 -5.99 21.11 12.86
C LYS A 76 -6.97 21.84 11.95
N ALA A 77 -6.71 21.86 10.65
CA ALA A 77 -7.65 22.37 9.64
C ALA A 77 -8.85 21.43 9.42
N GLY A 78 -8.90 20.26 10.06
CA GLY A 78 -9.99 19.29 9.99
C GLY A 78 -9.92 18.36 8.77
N GLN A 79 -8.74 18.22 8.14
CA GLN A 79 -8.62 17.43 6.91
C GLN A 79 -8.96 15.95 7.14
N PHE A 80 -8.40 15.35 8.20
CA PHE A 80 -8.52 13.92 8.44
C PHE A 80 -9.76 13.58 9.26
N ARG A 81 -10.59 12.69 8.73
CA ARG A 81 -11.68 12.04 9.46
C ARG A 81 -11.15 11.09 10.54
N ALA A 82 -10.10 10.35 10.19
CA ALA A 82 -9.49 9.30 11.00
C ALA A 82 -8.02 9.07 10.62
N LEU A 83 -7.26 8.47 11.55
CA LEU A 83 -5.91 7.96 11.34
C LEU A 83 -5.94 6.46 11.66
N TRP A 84 -5.92 5.60 10.64
CA TRP A 84 -6.19 4.16 10.79
C TRP A 84 -4.91 3.37 11.04
N LYS A 85 -4.96 2.27 11.82
CA LYS A 85 -3.78 1.47 12.20
C LYS A 85 -3.79 0.05 11.67
N ASP A 86 -4.95 -0.46 11.29
CA ASP A 86 -5.08 -1.82 10.79
C ASP A 86 -5.93 -1.95 9.53
N PHE A 87 -5.87 -3.14 8.94
CA PHE A 87 -6.56 -3.48 7.71
C PHE A 87 -8.07 -3.23 7.79
N ASN A 88 -8.73 -3.69 8.86
CA ASN A 88 -10.17 -3.65 8.98
C ASN A 88 -10.68 -2.22 9.19
N GLU A 89 -9.96 -1.42 9.98
CA GLU A 89 -10.26 0.02 10.13
C GLU A 89 -10.26 0.72 8.76
N SER A 90 -9.23 0.49 7.94
CA SER A 90 -9.15 1.10 6.60
C SER A 90 -10.31 0.71 5.70
N VAL A 91 -10.73 -0.57 5.73
CA VAL A 91 -11.87 -1.09 4.95
C VAL A 91 -13.18 -0.47 5.43
N ASN A 92 -13.39 -0.40 6.74
CA ASN A 92 -14.63 0.12 7.33
C ASN A 92 -14.83 1.60 7.01
N LEU A 93 -13.77 2.42 7.07
CA LEU A 93 -13.82 3.85 6.72
C LEU A 93 -14.26 4.08 5.26
N MET A 94 -13.76 3.26 4.33
CA MET A 94 -14.22 3.32 2.93
C MET A 94 -15.64 2.79 2.78
N ALA A 95 -15.96 1.65 3.42
CA ALA A 95 -17.25 0.99 3.24
C ALA A 95 -18.41 1.82 3.80
N SER A 96 -18.21 2.50 4.94
CA SER A 96 -19.22 3.41 5.52
C SER A 96 -19.38 4.71 4.73
N GLY A 97 -18.39 5.07 3.90
CA GLY A 97 -18.35 6.36 3.21
C GLY A 97 -17.95 7.53 4.11
N GLU A 98 -17.51 7.27 5.35
CA GLU A 98 -16.91 8.29 6.22
C GLU A 98 -15.65 8.88 5.62
N VAL A 99 -14.92 8.09 4.85
CA VAL A 99 -13.77 8.50 4.06
C VAL A 99 -14.00 8.15 2.61
N VAL A 100 -13.60 9.04 1.71
CA VAL A 100 -13.67 8.84 0.25
C VAL A 100 -12.30 8.71 -0.41
N ILE A 101 -11.25 9.14 0.30
CA ILE A 101 -9.85 9.11 -0.15
C ILE A 101 -8.93 8.82 1.05
N GLN A 102 -8.04 7.84 0.93
CA GLN A 102 -7.04 7.59 1.96
C GLN A 102 -5.82 6.86 1.41
N SER A 103 -4.68 7.00 2.10
CA SER A 103 -3.61 6.02 1.89
C SER A 103 -4.12 4.65 2.31
N MET A 104 -3.95 3.64 1.44
CA MET A 104 -4.63 2.36 1.61
C MET A 104 -3.83 1.22 0.99
N TRP A 105 -3.85 0.04 1.61
CA TRP A 105 -3.24 -1.15 1.06
C TRP A 105 -4.09 -1.74 -0.07
N SER A 106 -3.45 -2.27 -1.11
CA SER A 106 -4.15 -2.81 -2.29
C SER A 106 -5.17 -3.91 -1.96
N PRO A 107 -4.93 -4.84 -1.02
CA PRO A 107 -5.94 -5.84 -0.67
C PRO A 107 -7.14 -5.24 0.07
N ALA A 108 -6.97 -4.11 0.78
CA ALA A 108 -8.07 -3.46 1.48
C ALA A 108 -9.06 -2.83 0.49
N VAL A 109 -8.58 -2.24 -0.61
CA VAL A 109 -9.44 -1.81 -1.73
C VAL A 109 -10.24 -2.98 -2.31
N THR A 110 -9.57 -4.14 -2.47
CA THR A 110 -10.25 -5.34 -2.95
C THR A 110 -11.32 -5.81 -1.98
N ALA A 111 -11.07 -5.80 -0.67
CA ALA A 111 -12.06 -6.14 0.35
C ALA A 111 -13.26 -5.17 0.41
N VAL A 112 -13.09 -3.91 0.04
CA VAL A 112 -14.21 -2.97 -0.13
C VAL A 112 -15.04 -3.36 -1.35
N ARG A 113 -14.39 -3.68 -2.48
CA ARG A 113 -15.08 -4.11 -3.71
C ARG A 113 -15.87 -5.40 -3.55
N THR A 114 -15.39 -6.37 -2.77
CA THR A 114 -16.13 -7.62 -2.51
C THR A 114 -17.44 -7.39 -1.74
N LYS A 115 -17.60 -6.21 -1.10
CA LYS A 115 -18.86 -5.76 -0.49
C LYS A 115 -19.81 -5.05 -1.47
N GLY A 116 -19.49 -5.05 -2.77
CA GLY A 116 -20.29 -4.38 -3.81
C GLY A 116 -20.12 -2.86 -3.84
N ILE A 117 -19.02 -2.34 -3.27
CA ILE A 117 -18.76 -0.91 -3.16
C ILE A 117 -17.64 -0.53 -4.13
N ASP A 118 -17.89 0.48 -4.96
CA ASP A 118 -16.89 1.00 -5.89
C ASP A 118 -15.70 1.59 -5.13
N CYS A 119 -14.54 0.95 -5.24
CA CYS A 119 -13.30 1.41 -4.65
C CYS A 119 -12.13 1.07 -5.56
N VAL A 120 -11.25 2.04 -5.81
CA VAL A 120 -10.15 1.91 -6.77
C VAL A 120 -8.82 2.17 -6.08
N PHE A 121 -7.81 1.36 -6.41
CA PHE A 121 -6.44 1.57 -6.01
C PHE A 121 -5.77 2.50 -7.02
N GLN A 122 -5.89 3.80 -6.79
CA GLN A 122 -5.59 4.82 -7.79
C GLN A 122 -4.07 4.92 -8.07
N PRO A 123 -3.64 4.67 -9.33
CA PRO A 123 -2.31 5.05 -9.80
C PRO A 123 -2.17 6.57 -9.80
N LEU A 124 -1.03 7.07 -9.31
CA LEU A 124 -0.76 8.51 -9.18
C LEU A 124 0.54 8.84 -9.90
N LYS A 125 0.64 10.05 -10.45
CA LYS A 125 1.76 10.48 -11.28
C LYS A 125 3.11 10.48 -10.56
N GLU A 126 3.12 10.68 -9.24
CA GLU A 126 4.35 10.66 -8.44
C GLU A 126 4.82 9.24 -8.14
N GLY A 127 4.02 8.22 -8.47
CA GLY A 127 4.38 6.81 -8.29
C GLY A 127 3.91 6.17 -6.99
N TYR A 128 4.43 4.97 -6.75
CA TYR A 128 4.05 4.08 -5.65
C TYR A 128 5.08 4.11 -4.52
N ARG A 129 4.59 4.09 -3.27
CA ARG A 129 5.38 3.60 -2.14
C ARG A 129 5.39 2.07 -2.18
N ALA A 130 6.57 1.48 -2.19
CA ALA A 130 6.77 0.04 -2.17
C ALA A 130 7.34 -0.43 -0.83
N TRP A 131 7.22 -1.73 -0.59
CA TRP A 131 7.78 -2.40 0.57
C TRP A 131 8.13 -3.82 0.17
N ALA A 132 9.12 -4.39 0.86
CA ALA A 132 9.48 -5.79 0.75
C ALA A 132 9.63 -6.37 2.15
N ALA A 133 9.35 -7.66 2.27
CA ALA A 133 9.61 -8.45 3.47
C ALA A 133 10.45 -9.66 3.06
N GLY A 134 11.34 -10.07 3.96
CA GLY A 134 12.19 -11.24 3.76
C GLY A 134 12.38 -11.99 5.08
N PHE A 135 12.92 -13.19 4.98
CA PHE A 135 13.24 -14.00 6.15
C PHE A 135 14.61 -13.60 6.70
N GLY A 136 14.63 -13.15 7.96
CA GLY A 136 15.85 -12.97 8.72
C GLY A 136 16.06 -14.15 9.65
N LEU A 137 17.24 -14.76 9.62
CA LEU A 137 17.60 -15.85 10.54
C LEU A 137 18.47 -15.31 11.68
N PRO A 138 18.09 -15.49 12.95
CA PRO A 138 18.96 -15.17 14.07
C PRO A 138 20.31 -15.90 13.97
N THR A 139 21.41 -15.20 14.22
CA THR A 139 22.77 -15.77 14.20
C THR A 139 22.99 -16.87 15.25
N THR A 140 22.08 -16.98 16.21
CA THR A 140 22.08 -18.00 17.27
C THR A 140 21.44 -19.33 16.83
N LEU A 141 20.81 -19.39 15.65
CA LEU A 141 20.25 -20.64 15.11
C LEU A 141 21.37 -21.60 14.71
N SER A 142 21.26 -22.85 15.16
CA SER A 142 22.21 -23.91 14.85
C SER A 142 21.56 -25.29 14.89
N GLY A 143 22.24 -26.28 14.32
CA GLY A 143 21.78 -27.66 14.22
C GLY A 143 20.40 -27.78 13.57
N ARG A 144 19.58 -28.71 14.07
CA ARG A 144 18.26 -29.03 13.49
C ARG A 144 17.30 -27.84 13.38
N LYS A 145 17.46 -26.81 14.22
CA LYS A 145 16.64 -25.59 14.14
C LYS A 145 17.00 -24.75 12.92
N LEU A 146 18.28 -24.68 12.58
CA LEU A 146 18.75 -24.00 11.36
C LEU A 146 18.32 -24.78 10.12
N ASP A 147 18.44 -26.11 10.14
CA ASP A 147 17.98 -26.98 9.05
C ASP A 147 16.49 -26.77 8.78
N GLY A 148 15.65 -26.82 9.82
CA GLY A 148 14.21 -26.57 9.70
C GLY A 148 13.87 -25.17 9.18
N ALA A 149 14.66 -24.15 9.52
CA ALA A 149 14.48 -22.81 8.97
C ALA A 149 14.75 -22.77 7.46
N TYR A 150 15.80 -23.45 6.99
CA TYR A 150 16.07 -23.58 5.55
C TYR A 150 15.04 -24.44 4.82
N GLU A 151 14.58 -25.54 5.42
CA GLU A 151 13.48 -26.34 4.86
C GLU A 151 12.21 -25.51 4.68
N PHE A 152 11.87 -24.68 5.67
CA PHE A 152 10.74 -23.75 5.56
C PHE A 152 10.93 -22.73 4.44
N ILE A 153 12.10 -22.10 4.34
CA ILE A 153 12.40 -21.13 3.28
C ILE A 153 12.30 -21.80 1.90
N ASN A 154 12.85 -23.01 1.75
CA ASN A 154 12.78 -23.77 0.51
C ASN A 154 11.33 -24.08 0.12
N TRP A 155 10.51 -24.55 1.07
CA TRP A 155 9.08 -24.78 0.84
C TRP A 155 8.35 -23.49 0.47
N PHE A 156 8.58 -22.40 1.21
CA PHE A 156 7.91 -21.12 0.95
C PHE A 156 8.22 -20.58 -0.46
N LEU A 157 9.44 -20.83 -0.95
CA LEU A 157 9.88 -20.43 -2.28
C LEU A 157 9.58 -21.47 -3.38
N ASP A 158 9.00 -22.63 -3.05
CA ASP A 158 8.70 -23.72 -3.99
C ASP A 158 7.62 -23.37 -5.03
N GLY A 159 6.88 -22.29 -4.77
CA GLY A 159 5.85 -21.74 -5.64
C GLY A 159 4.47 -21.66 -5.02
N TRP A 160 4.09 -22.57 -4.11
CA TRP A 160 2.71 -22.58 -3.57
C TRP A 160 2.39 -21.28 -2.82
N ALA A 161 3.26 -20.88 -1.88
CA ALA A 161 3.06 -19.65 -1.11
C ALA A 161 3.14 -18.40 -2.01
N GLY A 162 4.02 -18.41 -3.01
CA GLY A 162 4.11 -17.32 -3.99
C GLY A 162 2.83 -17.14 -4.79
N ALA A 163 2.25 -18.21 -5.32
CA ALA A 163 0.98 -18.18 -6.03
C ALA A 163 -0.20 -17.78 -5.12
N TYR A 164 -0.20 -18.26 -3.87
CA TYR A 164 -1.18 -17.86 -2.85
C TYR A 164 -1.14 -16.34 -2.61
N LEU A 165 0.04 -15.74 -2.50
CA LEU A 165 0.20 -14.30 -2.32
C LEU A 165 -0.15 -13.51 -3.59
N ASN A 166 0.17 -14.03 -4.77
CA ASN A 166 -0.11 -13.39 -6.05
C ASN A 166 -1.61 -13.22 -6.32
N ARG A 167 -2.44 -14.20 -5.91
CA ARG A 167 -3.91 -14.11 -5.94
C ARG A 167 -4.51 -13.04 -5.00
N GLN A 168 -3.67 -12.31 -4.27
CA GLN A 168 -4.05 -11.15 -3.45
C GLN A 168 -3.35 -9.86 -3.91
N GLY A 169 -2.61 -9.92 -5.02
CA GLY A 169 -1.87 -8.80 -5.60
C GLY A 169 -0.48 -8.58 -5.02
N TYR A 170 0.06 -9.50 -4.22
CA TYR A 170 1.45 -9.48 -3.72
C TYR A 170 2.38 -10.28 -4.62
N TYR A 171 3.69 -10.05 -4.52
CA TYR A 171 4.67 -10.69 -5.40
C TYR A 171 5.66 -11.49 -4.57
N SER A 172 5.96 -12.73 -5.00
CA SER A 172 7.03 -13.54 -4.42
C SER A 172 8.39 -13.11 -4.94
N ALA A 173 9.44 -13.44 -4.18
CA ALA A 173 10.83 -13.21 -4.61
C ALA A 173 11.23 -14.09 -5.81
N VAL A 174 10.61 -15.28 -5.94
CA VAL A 174 10.84 -16.19 -7.07
C VAL A 174 9.55 -16.26 -7.88
N LEU A 175 9.54 -15.54 -9.00
CA LEU A 175 8.35 -15.40 -9.85
C LEU A 175 8.06 -16.67 -10.65
N GLU A 176 9.09 -17.36 -11.14
CA GLU A 176 8.93 -18.56 -11.97
C GLU A 176 8.26 -19.71 -11.20
N THR A 177 8.62 -19.92 -9.94
CA THR A 177 7.98 -20.96 -9.11
C THR A 177 6.53 -20.62 -8.79
N ALA A 178 6.23 -19.34 -8.52
CA ALA A 178 4.85 -18.88 -8.34
C ALA A 178 4.03 -19.06 -9.63
N LYS A 179 4.58 -18.69 -10.79
CA LYS A 179 3.94 -18.86 -12.11
C LYS A 179 3.55 -20.31 -12.37
N ALA A 180 4.43 -21.25 -12.05
CA ALA A 180 4.19 -22.68 -12.20
C ALA A 180 3.03 -23.22 -11.34
N LYS A 181 2.55 -22.45 -10.35
CA LYS A 181 1.43 -22.79 -9.45
C LYS A 181 0.19 -21.89 -9.68
N MET A 182 0.18 -21.10 -10.75
CA MET A 182 -0.94 -20.25 -11.14
C MET A 182 -1.55 -20.69 -12.45
N GLU A 183 -2.85 -20.48 -12.58
CA GLU A 183 -3.52 -20.66 -13.86
C GLU A 183 -3.10 -19.54 -14.83
N PRO A 184 -3.01 -19.80 -16.15
CA PRO A 184 -2.57 -18.80 -17.11
C PRO A 184 -3.37 -17.49 -17.08
N TYR A 185 -4.69 -17.57 -16.85
CA TYR A 185 -5.55 -16.39 -16.77
C TYR A 185 -5.31 -15.56 -15.49
N GLU A 186 -4.91 -16.21 -14.39
CA GLU A 186 -4.55 -15.52 -13.16
C GLU A 186 -3.24 -14.75 -13.37
N TRP A 187 -2.24 -15.41 -13.97
CA TRP A 187 -0.96 -14.77 -14.28
C TRP A 187 -1.12 -13.59 -15.24
N ALA A 188 -1.92 -13.76 -16.30
CA ALA A 188 -2.22 -12.71 -17.26
C ALA A 188 -2.84 -11.46 -16.59
N TYR A 189 -3.78 -11.66 -15.66
CA TYR A 189 -4.41 -10.56 -14.95
C TYR A 189 -3.48 -9.91 -13.92
N TRP A 190 -2.87 -10.71 -13.04
CA TRP A 190 -2.04 -10.19 -11.97
C TRP A 190 -0.70 -9.66 -12.50
N MET A 191 0.07 -10.45 -13.23
CA MET A 191 1.43 -10.06 -13.61
C MET A 191 1.46 -9.25 -14.90
N GLU A 192 0.67 -9.61 -15.91
CA GLU A 192 0.72 -8.95 -17.22
C GLU A 192 -0.26 -7.78 -17.34
N GLY A 193 -1.12 -7.57 -16.33
CA GLY A 193 -2.10 -6.48 -16.32
C GLY A 193 -3.19 -6.60 -17.39
N LYS A 194 -3.36 -7.79 -17.99
CA LYS A 194 -4.37 -8.05 -19.03
C LYS A 194 -5.77 -8.09 -18.44
N GLU A 195 -6.75 -7.92 -19.32
CA GLU A 195 -8.15 -8.05 -18.96
C GLU A 195 -8.47 -9.48 -18.50
N ALA A 196 -9.25 -9.61 -17.43
CA ALA A 196 -9.63 -10.88 -16.85
C ALA A 196 -10.50 -11.68 -17.83
N THR A 197 -9.99 -12.80 -18.34
CA THR A 197 -10.74 -13.68 -19.25
C THR A 197 -11.75 -14.58 -18.51
N GLN A 198 -11.57 -14.72 -17.20
CA GLN A 198 -12.45 -15.41 -16.25
C GLN A 198 -12.57 -14.61 -14.95
N ASP A 199 -13.47 -15.00 -14.05
CA ASP A 199 -13.52 -14.41 -12.71
C ASP A 199 -12.21 -14.67 -11.95
N ILE A 200 -11.61 -13.61 -11.41
CA ILE A 200 -10.40 -13.66 -10.60
C ILE A 200 -10.81 -13.89 -9.15
N LYS A 201 -10.24 -14.92 -8.53
CA LYS A 201 -10.56 -15.32 -7.17
C LYS A 201 -9.42 -15.05 -6.19
N SER A 202 -9.79 -14.83 -4.93
CA SER A 202 -8.86 -14.84 -3.80
C SER A 202 -8.34 -16.27 -3.58
N PRO A 203 -7.28 -16.47 -2.78
CA PRO A 203 -6.86 -17.81 -2.38
C PRO A 203 -7.94 -18.61 -1.65
N ASN A 204 -8.92 -17.93 -1.06
CA ASN A 204 -10.04 -18.54 -0.35
C ASN A 204 -11.25 -18.81 -1.26
N GLY A 205 -11.18 -18.41 -2.54
CA GLY A 205 -12.22 -18.66 -3.54
C GLY A 205 -13.21 -17.51 -3.75
N ASP A 206 -13.10 -16.41 -2.99
CA ASP A 206 -13.96 -15.23 -3.15
C ASP A 206 -13.67 -14.53 -4.47
N VAL A 207 -14.71 -14.05 -5.17
CA VAL A 207 -14.52 -13.33 -6.42
C VAL A 207 -14.02 -11.91 -6.14
N LEU A 208 -12.79 -11.60 -6.58
CA LEU A 208 -12.14 -10.30 -6.41
C LEU A 208 -12.34 -9.37 -7.61
N ALA A 209 -12.43 -9.95 -8.82
CA ALA A 209 -12.71 -9.23 -10.04
C ALA A 209 -13.49 -10.12 -11.01
N LYS A 210 -14.47 -9.53 -11.70
CA LYS A 210 -15.25 -10.24 -12.72
C LYS A 210 -14.50 -10.33 -14.04
N LYS A 211 -14.87 -11.31 -14.87
CA LYS A 211 -14.48 -11.32 -16.29
C LYS A 211 -14.69 -9.93 -16.92
N GLY A 212 -13.70 -9.45 -17.66
CA GLY A 212 -13.67 -8.12 -18.26
C GLY A 212 -12.99 -7.04 -17.41
N ALA A 213 -12.71 -7.31 -16.13
CA ALA A 213 -12.01 -6.36 -15.28
C ALA A 213 -10.54 -6.23 -15.68
N LYS A 214 -9.98 -5.01 -15.52
CA LYS A 214 -8.55 -4.74 -15.63
C LYS A 214 -7.95 -4.45 -14.27
N ARG A 215 -6.71 -4.87 -14.05
CA ARG A 215 -6.01 -4.67 -12.78
C ARG A 215 -5.66 -3.20 -12.60
N ASP A 216 -6.05 -2.63 -11.46
CA ASP A 216 -5.63 -1.30 -11.04
C ASP A 216 -4.10 -1.17 -11.06
N GLY A 217 -3.58 -0.10 -11.66
CA GLY A 217 -2.12 0.13 -11.77
C GLY A 217 -1.40 -0.70 -12.83
N GLY A 218 -2.11 -1.56 -13.57
CA GLY A 218 -1.55 -2.27 -14.71
C GLY A 218 -0.66 -3.45 -14.33
N SER A 219 0.31 -3.74 -15.20
CA SER A 219 1.21 -4.90 -15.09
C SER A 219 2.18 -4.78 -13.91
N TYR A 220 2.82 -5.90 -13.56
CA TYR A 220 3.92 -5.94 -12.61
C TYR A 220 5.02 -4.95 -12.97
N GLU A 221 5.44 -4.91 -14.23
CA GLU A 221 6.51 -4.03 -14.73
C GLU A 221 6.10 -2.55 -14.62
N GLN A 222 4.85 -2.22 -14.93
CA GLN A 222 4.35 -0.85 -14.78
C GLN A 222 4.33 -0.42 -13.31
N ARG A 223 3.89 -1.31 -12.41
CA ARG A 223 3.83 -1.03 -10.96
C ARG A 223 5.22 -0.93 -10.34
N MET A 224 6.13 -1.85 -10.68
CA MET A 224 7.50 -1.85 -10.18
C MET A 224 8.34 -0.72 -10.78
N GLY A 225 8.13 -0.39 -12.05
CA GLY A 225 8.77 0.75 -12.72
C GLY A 225 8.29 2.11 -12.21
N GLY A 226 7.11 2.16 -11.58
CA GLY A 226 6.54 3.37 -10.99
C GLY A 226 6.86 3.58 -9.51
N ILE A 227 7.82 2.86 -8.92
CA ILE A 227 8.13 3.01 -7.49
C ILE A 227 8.89 4.31 -7.24
N ALA A 228 8.37 5.12 -6.33
CA ALA A 228 8.91 6.41 -5.93
C ALA A 228 9.75 6.36 -4.66
N CYS A 229 9.42 5.42 -3.76
CA CYS A 229 10.18 5.17 -2.54
C CYS A 229 9.94 3.74 -2.04
N TRP A 230 10.94 3.23 -1.33
CA TRP A 230 10.87 1.96 -0.62
C TRP A 230 10.80 2.20 0.88
N ASN A 231 9.96 1.44 1.56
CA ASN A 231 9.99 1.38 3.01
C ASN A 231 11.37 0.92 3.49
N ALA A 232 11.95 1.72 4.36
CA ALA A 232 13.22 1.47 5.03
C ALA A 232 13.10 1.94 6.49
N VAL A 233 13.96 1.38 7.34
CA VAL A 233 14.17 1.93 8.68
C VAL A 233 15.11 3.11 8.52
N MET A 234 14.64 4.31 8.85
CA MET A 234 15.42 5.55 8.77
C MET A 234 16.52 5.56 9.83
N ASP A 235 17.62 6.25 9.57
CA ASP A 235 18.66 6.53 10.58
C ASP A 235 18.07 7.26 11.79
N GLU A 236 17.11 8.17 11.52
CA GLU A 236 16.42 8.97 12.52
C GLU A 236 15.07 8.35 12.98
N ASN A 237 14.93 7.03 12.92
CA ASN A 237 13.65 6.35 13.17
C ASN A 237 13.03 6.66 14.55
N GLU A 238 13.82 6.68 15.63
CA GLU A 238 13.30 7.01 16.98
C GLU A 238 12.76 8.44 17.04
N TYR A 239 13.47 9.39 16.41
CA TYR A 239 13.04 10.77 16.30
C TYR A 239 11.73 10.86 15.50
N MET A 240 11.67 10.18 14.36
CA MET A 240 10.48 10.12 13.49
C MET A 240 9.27 9.56 14.24
N VAL A 241 9.42 8.45 14.96
CA VAL A 241 8.33 7.85 15.75
C VAL A 241 7.81 8.84 16.80
N ARG A 242 8.70 9.54 17.50
CA ARG A 242 8.31 10.56 18.48
C ARG A 242 7.53 11.68 17.81
N LYS A 243 8.00 12.22 16.68
CA LYS A 243 7.32 13.28 15.95
C LYS A 243 5.99 12.84 15.35
N TRP A 244 5.89 11.60 14.88
CA TRP A 244 4.63 11.02 14.43
C TRP A 244 3.60 10.98 15.57
N ASN A 245 4.01 10.63 16.78
CA ASN A 245 3.11 10.66 17.94
C ASN A 245 2.65 12.07 18.30
N GLU A 246 3.47 13.11 18.09
CA GLU A 246 3.02 14.51 18.21
C GLU A 246 1.89 14.81 17.20
N PHE A 247 2.00 14.34 15.95
CA PHE A 247 0.92 14.45 14.96
C PHE A 247 -0.35 13.70 15.38
N VAL A 248 -0.22 12.48 15.91
CA VAL A 248 -1.37 11.70 16.39
C VAL A 248 -2.08 12.39 17.56
N ALA A 249 -1.35 13.10 18.42
CA ALA A 249 -1.89 13.81 19.59
C ALA A 249 -2.45 15.22 19.30
N ALA A 250 -2.00 15.88 18.23
CA ALA A 250 -2.35 17.27 17.88
C ALA A 250 -3.83 17.51 17.51
#